data_AF-A0A925P5D4-F1
#
_entry.id   AF-A0A925P5D4-F1
#
_cell.length_a   1.000
_cell.length_b   1.000
_cell.length_c   1.000
_cell.angle_alpha   90.00
_cell.angle_beta   90.00
_cell.angle_gamma   90.00
#
_symmetry.space_group_name_H-M   'P 1'
#
loop_
_entity.id
_entity.type
_entity.pdbx_description
1 polymer ?
#
loop_
_entity_poly.entity_id
_entity_poly.type
_entity_poly.pdbx_seq_one_letter_code
_entity_poly.pdbx_strand_id
1 'polypeptide(L)'
;MESTTGSVGLKPRLKVSVKAKTFVLDTNVLLHDPQSIFKFEDNNLAIPVEVLEELDAIKTEQSTERGRNARRVHRILSELLPDSRSMHEGVKLENGGTLSVIINPWLSDPAQRDNPQMIAFRAILPDLAKKDNRIIAAALYVKSCYPPPTILVTKDVNVALKARAVGLEAEDYLNDKVAQVDDEGDYREVEVTIYELQRFASEGEFTLEEETATTLTLNEYVLLRSTEGKTMPARYYGEGRVCRLKIPDWIKAPGGITIRSRNLEQQFFMDALLDDSITLVTCFGKAGTGKTLLSIGCALHQTHDDHSRYDGVSISRPVMALGKDIGF
;
A
#
# COMPACT_ATOMS: atom_id res chain seq x y z
N MET A 1 57.72 -10.96 3.50
CA MET A 1 57.39 -10.12 4.67
C MET A 1 56.58 -8.96 4.13
N GLU A 2 55.28 -9.19 3.96
CA GLU A 2 54.21 -8.71 4.87
C GLU A 2 53.91 -7.23 4.57
N SER A 3 52.86 -6.95 3.78
CA SER A 3 51.51 -6.57 4.24
C SER A 3 51.55 -5.30 5.11
N THR A 4 50.89 -4.22 4.72
CA THR A 4 49.49 -4.04 5.11
C THR A 4 48.81 -2.93 4.31
N THR A 5 47.69 -3.33 3.70
CA THR A 5 46.58 -2.52 3.23
C THR A 5 45.95 -1.72 4.37
N GLY A 6 45.96 -0.39 4.28
CA GLY A 6 45.12 0.48 5.10
C GLY A 6 43.81 0.79 4.38
N SER A 7 42.83 -0.12 4.46
CA SER A 7 41.45 0.16 4.05
C SER A 7 40.85 1.16 5.03
N VAL A 8 40.75 2.42 4.61
CA VAL A 8 40.04 3.47 5.34
C VAL A 8 38.57 3.10 5.38
N GLY A 9 38.08 2.66 6.53
CA GLY A 9 36.66 2.37 6.75
C GLY A 9 35.81 3.59 6.43
N LEU A 10 34.87 3.43 5.51
CA LEU A 10 33.83 4.42 5.20
C LEU A 10 33.01 4.65 6.47
N LYS A 11 33.27 5.76 7.17
CA LYS A 11 32.35 6.26 8.20
C LYS A 11 31.09 6.77 7.47
N PRO A 12 29.89 6.22 7.72
CA PRO A 12 28.67 6.77 7.15
C PRO A 12 28.52 8.20 7.70
N ARG A 13 28.55 9.19 6.80
CA ARG A 13 28.31 10.60 7.14
C ARG A 13 26.87 10.89 6.76
N LEU A 14 25.91 10.57 7.62
CA LEU A 14 24.57 11.11 7.42
C LEU A 14 24.67 12.65 7.38
N LYS A 15 24.16 13.29 6.32
CA LYS A 15 23.94 14.74 6.28
C LYS A 15 22.75 15.10 7.17
N VAL A 16 22.94 15.02 8.49
CA VAL A 16 21.91 15.39 9.46
C VAL A 16 21.82 16.92 9.55
N SER A 17 20.65 17.49 9.25
CA SER A 17 20.41 18.91 9.53
C SER A 17 20.34 19.11 11.05
N VAL A 18 21.07 20.09 11.59
CA VAL A 18 21.29 20.27 13.05
C VAL A 18 20.01 20.62 13.83
N LYS A 19 18.91 20.98 13.15
CA LYS A 19 17.62 21.35 13.78
C LYS A 19 16.51 20.30 13.60
N ALA A 20 16.73 19.23 12.84
CA ALA A 20 15.66 18.29 12.48
C ALA A 20 15.82 16.94 13.20
N LYS A 21 14.71 16.30 13.59
CA LYS A 21 14.71 15.01 14.29
C LYS A 21 15.20 13.90 13.35
N THR A 22 15.63 12.76 13.90
CA THR A 22 15.98 11.58 13.11
C THR A 22 14.98 10.46 13.36
N PHE A 23 14.20 10.12 12.35
CA PHE A 23 13.24 9.03 12.39
C PHE A 23 13.87 7.76 11.82
N VAL A 24 13.81 6.68 12.60
CA VAL A 24 14.22 5.34 12.16
C VAL A 24 12.96 4.55 11.86
N LEU A 25 12.82 4.06 10.62
CA LEU A 25 11.63 3.33 10.20
C LEU A 25 11.77 1.83 10.39
N ASP A 26 10.71 1.23 10.92
CA ASP A 26 10.49 -0.21 10.93
C ASP A 26 9.89 -0.70 9.59
N THR A 27 10.14 -1.95 9.22
CA THR A 27 9.66 -2.57 7.97
C THR A 27 8.14 -2.53 7.87
N ASN A 28 7.43 -2.77 8.97
CA ASN A 28 5.97 -2.79 8.99
C ASN A 28 5.34 -1.43 8.64
N VAL A 29 6.04 -0.32 8.91
CA VAL A 29 5.60 1.02 8.52
C VAL A 29 5.64 1.16 7.00
N LEU A 30 6.76 0.77 6.38
CA LEU A 30 6.96 0.82 4.92
C LEU A 30 6.04 -0.14 4.16
N LEU A 31 5.81 -1.33 4.71
CA LEU A 31 4.92 -2.33 4.12
C LEU A 31 3.45 -1.92 4.17
N HIS A 32 3.06 -1.19 5.20
CA HIS A 32 1.70 -0.66 5.31
C HIS A 32 1.51 0.58 4.43
N ASP A 33 2.50 1.46 4.38
CA ASP A 33 2.44 2.70 3.62
C ASP A 33 3.77 2.96 2.89
N PRO A 34 3.87 2.61 1.59
CA PRO A 34 5.07 2.87 0.80
C PRO A 34 5.41 4.36 0.65
N GLN A 35 4.45 5.26 0.86
CA GLN A 35 4.64 6.71 0.78
C GLN A 35 5.08 7.32 2.11
N SER A 36 5.19 6.52 3.18
CA SER A 36 5.64 6.98 4.50
C SER A 36 6.97 7.72 4.46
N ILE A 37 7.88 7.35 3.54
CA ILE A 37 9.18 7.99 3.30
C ILE A 37 9.06 9.51 3.09
N PHE A 38 7.98 9.98 2.47
CA PHE A 38 7.77 11.39 2.13
C PHE A 38 7.01 12.19 3.19
N LYS A 39 6.50 11.53 4.25
CA LYS A 39 5.59 12.14 5.24
C LYS A 39 6.29 12.70 6.48
N PHE A 40 7.62 12.74 6.48
CA PHE A 40 8.42 13.22 7.62
C PHE A 40 8.93 14.67 7.47
N GLU A 41 8.31 15.46 6.59
CA GLU A 41 8.60 16.89 6.38
C GLU A 41 10.11 17.17 6.20
N ASP A 42 10.70 18.07 7.00
CA ASP A 42 12.11 18.46 6.95
C ASP A 42 13.03 17.58 7.81
N ASN A 43 12.52 16.45 8.32
CA ASN A 43 13.25 15.56 9.22
C ASN A 43 14.17 14.56 8.49
N ASN A 44 15.14 14.04 9.24
CA ASN A 44 16.07 13.05 8.73
C ASN A 44 15.44 11.66 8.87
N LEU A 45 15.46 10.89 7.79
CA LEU A 45 14.93 9.55 7.70
C LEU A 45 16.05 8.54 7.54
N ALA A 46 15.95 7.47 8.32
CA ALA A 46 17.00 6.52 8.51
C ALA A 46 16.42 5.10 8.40
N ILE A 47 16.83 4.35 7.38
CA ILE A 47 16.35 2.99 7.12
C ILE A 47 17.46 1.99 7.47
N PRO A 48 17.30 1.14 8.49
CA PRO A 48 18.27 0.08 8.78
C PRO A 48 18.38 -0.90 7.62
N VAL A 49 19.59 -1.44 7.38
CA VAL A 49 19.80 -2.44 6.31
C VAL A 49 18.95 -3.69 6.52
N GLU A 50 18.64 -4.06 7.76
CA GLU A 50 17.78 -5.20 8.10
C GLU A 50 16.35 -5.05 7.56
N VAL A 51 15.87 -3.81 7.42
CA VAL A 51 14.57 -3.53 6.80
C VAL A 51 14.59 -3.87 5.31
N LEU A 52 15.70 -3.58 4.61
CA LEU A 52 15.87 -3.94 3.20
C LEU A 52 15.85 -5.47 3.01
N GLU A 53 16.52 -6.21 3.90
CA GLU A 53 16.50 -7.68 3.88
C GLU A 53 15.09 -8.26 4.09
N GLU A 54 14.26 -7.61 4.91
CA GLU A 54 12.85 -8.02 5.09
C GLU A 54 11.99 -7.70 3.87
N LEU A 55 12.16 -6.52 3.28
CA LEU A 55 11.45 -6.13 2.06
C LEU A 55 11.76 -7.10 0.90
N ASP A 56 13.02 -7.54 0.76
CA ASP A 56 13.42 -8.51 -0.26
C ASP A 56 12.79 -9.90 -0.04
N ALA A 57 12.71 -10.36 1.21
CA ALA A 57 12.03 -11.62 1.52
C ALA A 57 10.53 -11.55 1.14
N ILE A 58 9.86 -10.46 1.49
CA ILE A 58 8.41 -10.27 1.28
C ILE A 58 8.08 -9.98 -0.19
N LYS A 59 9.01 -9.41 -0.95
CA LYS A 59 8.86 -9.17 -2.40
C LYS A 59 8.55 -10.45 -3.19
N THR A 60 9.00 -11.61 -2.72
CA THR A 60 8.76 -12.91 -3.38
C THR A 60 7.30 -13.37 -3.29
N GLU A 61 6.51 -12.76 -2.40
CA GLU A 61 5.07 -13.01 -2.30
C GLU A 61 4.33 -12.29 -3.45
N GLN A 62 3.99 -13.04 -4.51
CA GLN A 62 3.41 -12.45 -5.72
C GLN A 62 1.95 -11.99 -5.55
N SER A 63 1.22 -12.56 -4.58
CA SER A 63 -0.25 -12.44 -4.49
C SER A 63 -0.76 -11.67 -3.25
N THR A 64 0.13 -11.08 -2.44
CA THR A 64 -0.24 -10.36 -1.21
C THR A 64 -0.10 -8.84 -1.39
N GLU A 65 -0.97 -8.08 -0.71
CA GLU A 65 -0.85 -6.62 -0.60
C GLU A 65 0.53 -6.21 -0.06
N ARG A 66 1.02 -6.95 0.93
CA ARG A 66 2.36 -6.78 1.50
C ARG A 66 3.47 -6.94 0.45
N GLY A 67 3.39 -7.96 -0.41
CA GLY A 67 4.34 -8.16 -1.50
C GLY A 67 4.30 -7.04 -2.56
N ARG A 68 3.10 -6.53 -2.88
CA ARG A 68 2.94 -5.36 -3.76
C ARG A 68 3.57 -4.11 -3.16
N ASN A 69 3.32 -3.85 -1.88
CA ASN A 69 3.86 -2.70 -1.16
C ASN A 69 5.38 -2.79 -1.02
N ALA A 70 5.93 -3.97 -0.71
CA ALA A 70 7.37 -4.22 -0.71
C ALA A 70 8.01 -3.87 -2.07
N ARG A 71 7.42 -4.33 -3.19
CA ARG A 71 7.89 -3.98 -4.54
C ARG A 71 7.87 -2.47 -4.81
N ARG A 72 6.82 -1.78 -4.33
CA ARG A 72 6.70 -0.31 -4.47
C ARG A 72 7.75 0.42 -3.65
N VAL A 73 7.98 0.03 -2.40
CA VAL A 73 9.04 0.59 -1.55
C VAL A 73 10.42 0.37 -2.19
N HIS A 74 10.72 -0.84 -2.69
CA HIS A 74 11.97 -1.11 -3.39
C HIS A 74 12.21 -0.18 -4.58
N ARG A 75 11.16 0.10 -5.38
CA ARG A 75 11.25 1.00 -6.52
C ARG A 75 11.57 2.42 -6.06
N ILE A 76 10.84 2.93 -5.07
CA ILE A 76 11.06 4.27 -4.48
C ILE A 76 12.50 4.39 -3.96
N LEU A 77 12.97 3.39 -3.19
CA LEU A 77 14.33 3.40 -2.66
C LEU A 77 15.39 3.32 -3.75
N SER A 78 15.16 2.55 -4.82
CA SER A 78 16.10 2.46 -5.95
C SER A 78 16.18 3.78 -6.75
N GLU A 79 15.06 4.50 -6.87
CA GLU A 79 15.01 5.81 -7.53
C GLU A 79 15.69 6.89 -6.69
N LEU A 80 15.43 6.89 -5.37
CA LEU A 80 16.00 7.88 -4.45
C LEU A 80 17.47 7.61 -4.12
N LEU A 81 17.90 6.35 -4.08
CA LEU A 81 19.24 5.93 -3.67
C LEU A 81 19.95 5.12 -4.79
N PRO A 82 20.28 5.73 -5.94
CA PRO A 82 20.82 5.00 -7.08
C PRO A 82 22.24 4.46 -6.87
N ASP A 83 23.05 5.11 -6.03
CA ASP A 83 24.47 4.77 -5.81
C ASP A 83 24.79 4.46 -4.35
N SER A 84 25.79 3.60 -4.10
CA SER A 84 26.23 3.21 -2.74
C SER A 84 26.66 4.41 -1.88
N ARG A 85 27.21 5.45 -2.52
CA ARG A 85 27.57 6.70 -1.82
C ARG A 85 26.32 7.44 -1.33
N SER A 86 25.27 7.50 -2.15
CA SER A 86 23.99 8.12 -1.82
C SER A 86 23.25 7.35 -0.72
N MET A 87 23.38 6.02 -0.68
CA MET A 87 22.84 5.20 0.41
C MET A 87 23.44 5.57 1.78
N HIS A 88 24.75 5.78 1.86
CA HIS A 88 25.44 6.04 3.13
C HIS A 88 25.51 7.52 3.54
N GLU A 89 25.69 8.44 2.58
CA GLU A 89 25.76 9.88 2.85
C GLU A 89 24.37 10.51 3.02
N GLY A 90 23.35 9.83 2.49
CA GLY A 90 21.97 10.27 2.46
C GLY A 90 21.66 11.25 1.33
N VAL A 91 20.44 11.16 0.79
CA VAL A 91 19.91 12.05 -0.24
C VAL A 91 18.95 13.05 0.36
N LYS A 92 18.89 14.25 -0.21
CA LYS A 92 17.91 15.25 0.20
C LYS A 92 16.58 14.94 -0.51
N LEU A 93 15.51 14.84 0.28
CA LEU A 93 14.15 14.66 -0.23
C LEU A 93 13.57 16.01 -0.67
N GLU A 94 12.58 15.99 -1.56
CA GLU A 94 11.93 17.18 -2.10
C GLU A 94 11.26 18.03 -1.02
N ASN A 95 10.75 17.39 0.03
CA ASN A 95 10.14 18.01 1.20
C ASN A 95 11.14 18.68 2.17
N GLY A 96 12.45 18.62 1.88
CA GLY A 96 13.51 19.26 2.65
C GLY A 96 14.27 18.35 3.62
N GLY A 97 13.73 17.17 3.93
CA GLY A 97 14.37 16.16 4.77
C GLY A 97 15.53 15.41 4.11
N THR A 98 16.10 14.43 4.80
CA THR A 98 17.12 13.54 4.23
C THR A 98 16.71 12.08 4.36
N LEU A 99 17.14 11.23 3.43
CA LEU A 99 16.94 9.78 3.47
C LEU A 99 18.29 9.08 3.39
N SER A 100 18.56 8.15 4.30
CA SER A 100 19.79 7.36 4.30
C SER A 100 19.56 5.93 4.76
N VAL A 101 20.45 5.03 4.35
CA VAL A 101 20.49 3.64 4.79
C VAL A 101 21.58 3.48 5.83
N ILE A 102 21.22 2.92 6.98
CA ILE A 102 22.12 2.72 8.11
C ILE A 102 22.62 1.29 8.12
N ILE A 103 23.94 1.15 8.14
CA ILE A 103 24.61 -0.09 8.48
C ILE A 103 25.12 0.08 9.90
N ASN A 104 24.65 -0.75 10.84
CA ASN A 104 25.08 -0.70 12.23
C ASN A 104 26.44 -1.40 12.41
N PRO A 105 27.54 -0.67 12.67
CA PRO A 105 28.86 -1.27 12.85
C PRO A 105 28.95 -2.14 14.10
N TRP A 106 28.09 -1.94 15.10
CA TRP A 106 28.10 -2.76 16.33
C TRP A 106 27.72 -4.22 16.07
N LEU A 107 27.04 -4.50 14.95
CA LEU A 107 26.65 -5.84 14.54
C LEU A 107 27.65 -6.45 13.55
N SER A 108 28.21 -5.63 12.66
CA SER A 108 29.09 -6.09 11.56
C SER A 108 30.58 -6.09 11.92
N ASP A 109 31.05 -5.16 12.75
CA ASP A 109 32.47 -5.01 13.12
C ASP A 109 32.77 -5.68 14.47
N PRO A 110 33.59 -6.76 14.52
CA PRO A 110 34.01 -7.40 15.76
C PRO A 110 34.64 -6.44 16.78
N ALA A 111 35.34 -5.39 16.32
CA ALA A 111 36.01 -4.44 17.20
C ALA A 111 35.05 -3.53 17.97
N GLN A 112 33.80 -3.39 17.51
CA GLN A 112 32.79 -2.55 18.16
C GLN A 112 31.72 -3.35 18.92
N ARG A 113 31.85 -4.69 18.97
CA ARG A 113 30.89 -5.57 19.65
C ARG A 113 30.84 -5.37 21.16
N ASP A 114 31.93 -4.90 21.75
CA ASP A 114 32.09 -4.70 23.20
C ASP A 114 31.87 -3.24 23.61
N ASN A 115 31.21 -2.45 22.76
CA ASN A 115 30.78 -1.11 23.13
C ASN A 115 29.86 -1.18 24.37
N PRO A 116 30.08 -0.35 25.42
CA PRO A 116 29.23 -0.32 26.62
C PRO A 116 27.73 -0.24 26.35
N GLN A 117 27.32 0.52 25.31
CA GLN A 117 25.91 0.63 24.91
C GLN A 117 25.38 -0.69 24.34
N MET A 118 26.20 -1.41 23.57
CA MET A 118 25.83 -2.71 23.01
C MET A 118 25.78 -3.80 24.07
N ILE A 119 26.66 -3.73 25.08
CA ILE A 119 26.63 -4.65 26.24
C ILE A 119 25.34 -4.44 27.04
N ALA A 120 24.98 -3.19 27.35
CA ALA A 120 23.75 -2.86 28.05
C ALA A 120 22.51 -3.29 27.23
N PHE A 121 22.53 -3.07 25.91
CA PHE A 121 21.47 -3.54 25.02
C PHE A 121 21.31 -5.06 25.07
N ARG A 122 22.40 -5.82 24.95
CA ARG A 122 22.37 -7.30 24.98
C ARG A 122 21.92 -7.86 26.32
N ALA A 123 22.14 -7.14 27.42
CA ALA A 123 21.63 -7.53 28.73
C ALA A 123 20.09 -7.48 28.81
N ILE A 124 19.45 -6.57 28.05
CA ILE A 124 17.99 -6.41 28.01
C ILE A 124 17.38 -7.23 26.86
N LEU A 125 18.01 -7.20 25.67
CA LEU A 125 17.59 -7.89 24.45
C LEU A 125 18.74 -8.77 23.91
N PRO A 126 18.91 -9.99 24.44
CA PRO A 126 20.06 -10.85 24.12
C PRO A 126 19.98 -11.50 22.73
N ASP A 127 18.77 -11.70 22.22
CA ASP A 127 18.53 -12.45 20.99
C ASP A 127 18.64 -11.56 19.75
N LEU A 128 19.85 -11.47 19.19
CA LEU A 128 20.13 -10.75 17.94
C LEU A 128 19.79 -11.57 16.68
N ALA A 129 19.21 -12.76 16.80
CA ALA A 129 18.66 -13.47 15.63
C ALA A 129 17.34 -12.82 15.18
N LYS A 130 16.61 -12.19 16.11
CA LYS A 130 15.39 -11.44 15.82
C LYS A 130 15.69 -10.12 15.12
N LYS A 131 15.08 -9.91 13.96
CA LYS A 131 15.26 -8.71 13.15
C LYS A 131 14.79 -7.43 13.86
N ASP A 132 13.68 -7.47 14.60
CA ASP A 132 13.23 -6.35 15.45
C ASP A 132 14.35 -5.83 16.37
N ASN A 133 15.10 -6.75 16.99
CA ASN A 133 16.15 -6.38 17.93
C ASN A 133 17.33 -5.75 17.20
N ARG A 134 17.61 -6.15 15.96
CA ARG A 134 18.63 -5.50 15.11
C ARG A 134 18.20 -4.09 14.68
N ILE A 135 16.93 -3.90 14.33
CA ILE A 135 16.34 -2.59 14.02
C ILE A 135 16.46 -1.64 15.22
N ILE A 136 16.13 -2.10 16.44
CA ILE A 136 16.30 -1.31 17.67
C ILE A 136 17.79 -1.00 17.91
N ALA A 137 18.69 -1.96 17.70
CA ALA A 137 20.13 -1.74 17.84
C ALA A 137 20.66 -0.71 16.84
N ALA A 138 20.16 -0.72 15.59
CA ALA A 138 20.50 0.29 14.59
C ALA A 138 20.00 1.68 15.00
N ALA A 139 18.79 1.78 15.55
CA ALA A 139 18.27 3.05 16.05
C ALA A 139 19.06 3.60 17.26
N LEU A 140 19.52 2.73 18.16
CA LEU A 140 20.44 3.12 19.24
C LEU A 140 21.79 3.59 18.71
N TYR A 141 22.32 2.95 17.67
CA TYR A 141 23.54 3.40 17.00
C TYR A 141 23.37 4.81 16.44
N VAL A 142 22.26 5.09 15.76
CA VAL A 142 21.93 6.44 15.26
C VAL A 142 21.87 7.45 16.40
N LYS A 143 21.19 7.11 17.50
CA LYS A 143 21.13 7.95 18.70
C LYS A 143 22.51 8.26 19.28
N SER A 144 23.45 7.31 19.20
CA SER A 144 24.82 7.50 19.70
C SER A 144 25.69 8.39 18.81
N CYS A 145 25.41 8.41 17.50
CA CYS A 145 26.23 9.09 16.50
C CYS A 145 25.71 10.49 16.15
N TYR A 146 24.41 10.74 16.32
CA TYR A 146 23.76 11.94 15.82
C TYR A 146 23.03 12.71 16.94
N PRO A 147 23.31 14.02 17.12
CA PRO A 147 22.75 14.85 18.19
C PRO A 147 21.23 15.09 18.23
N PRO A 148 20.44 15.01 17.14
CA PRO A 148 18.98 15.17 17.25
C PRO A 148 18.32 14.00 17.98
N PRO A 149 17.14 14.20 18.58
CA PRO A 149 16.37 13.09 19.13
C PRO A 149 16.08 12.06 18.03
N THR A 150 16.52 10.83 18.29
CA THR A 150 16.28 9.68 17.43
C THR A 150 15.02 8.97 17.89
N ILE A 151 14.05 8.85 17.01
CA ILE A 151 12.73 8.28 17.29
C ILE A 151 12.55 7.06 16.40
N LEU A 152 12.24 5.90 17.00
CA LEU A 152 11.82 4.73 16.27
C LEU A 152 10.34 4.84 15.93
N VAL A 153 10.01 4.71 14.65
CA VAL A 153 8.63 4.68 14.17
C VAL A 153 8.27 3.25 13.83
N THR A 154 7.28 2.69 14.55
CA THR A 154 6.82 1.31 14.36
C THR A 154 5.31 1.22 14.56
N LYS A 155 4.67 0.24 13.91
CA LYS A 155 3.27 -0.14 14.17
C LYS A 155 3.13 -1.27 15.19
N ASP A 156 4.23 -1.91 15.59
CA ASP A 156 4.19 -3.03 16.53
C ASP A 156 4.40 -2.52 17.96
N VAL A 157 3.36 -2.66 18.79
CA VAL A 157 3.37 -2.31 20.21
C VAL A 157 4.52 -3.00 20.97
N ASN A 158 4.88 -4.23 20.60
CA ASN A 158 5.98 -4.95 21.24
C ASN A 158 7.34 -4.35 20.88
N VAL A 159 7.53 -3.97 19.62
CA VAL A 159 8.77 -3.31 19.17
C VAL A 159 8.91 -1.96 19.87
N ALA A 160 7.82 -1.19 19.97
CA ALA A 160 7.80 0.09 20.68
C ALA A 160 8.12 -0.08 22.18
N LEU A 161 7.56 -1.09 22.84
CA LEU A 161 7.82 -1.36 24.27
C LEU A 161 9.28 -1.78 24.51
N LYS A 162 9.83 -2.65 23.65
CA LYS A 162 11.25 -3.06 23.69
C LYS A 162 12.19 -1.87 23.50
N ALA A 163 11.88 -0.99 22.55
CA ALA A 163 12.66 0.22 22.30
C ALA A 163 12.68 1.15 23.54
N ARG A 164 11.53 1.36 24.17
CA ARG A 164 11.44 2.16 25.40
C ARG A 164 12.21 1.53 26.56
N ALA A 165 12.23 0.20 26.68
CA ALA A 165 12.98 -0.51 27.71
C ALA A 165 14.50 -0.29 27.60
N VAL A 166 15.02 -0.04 26.39
CA VAL A 166 16.45 0.27 26.14
C VAL A 166 16.73 1.78 26.06
N GLY A 167 15.77 2.62 26.46
CA GLY A 167 15.91 4.08 26.51
C GLY A 167 15.83 4.77 25.14
N LEU A 168 15.23 4.14 24.13
CA LEU A 168 14.95 4.73 22.83
C LEU A 168 13.51 5.27 22.79
N GLU A 169 13.31 6.46 22.22
CA GLU A 169 11.97 6.99 21.98
C GLU A 169 11.30 6.20 20.86
N ALA A 170 10.04 5.83 21.06
CA ALA A 170 9.25 5.11 20.07
C ALA A 170 7.87 5.73 19.91
N GLU A 171 7.53 6.06 18.67
CA GLU A 171 6.27 6.62 18.25
C GLU A 171 5.52 5.62 17.36
N ASP A 172 4.19 5.58 17.52
CA ASP A 172 3.33 4.83 16.62
C ASP A 172 3.21 5.58 15.30
N TYR A 173 3.18 4.84 14.18
CA TYR A 173 2.89 5.45 12.89
C TYR A 173 1.39 5.73 12.78
N LEU A 174 0.99 6.90 13.29
CA LEU A 174 -0.40 7.37 13.32
C LEU A 174 -0.96 7.76 11.94
N ASN A 175 -0.16 7.64 10.88
CA ASN A 175 -0.63 7.63 9.50
C ASN A 175 -1.27 6.27 9.15
N ASP A 176 -2.18 5.84 10.02
CA ASP A 176 -3.19 4.80 9.78
C ASP A 176 -4.31 5.29 8.85
N LYS A 177 -4.24 6.57 8.45
CA LYS A 177 -4.57 6.93 7.09
C LYS A 177 -3.56 6.22 6.20
N VAL A 178 -3.88 4.95 5.90
CA VAL A 178 -3.64 4.36 4.59
C VAL A 178 -3.52 5.56 3.64
N ALA A 179 -2.42 5.69 2.92
CA ALA A 179 -2.61 6.18 1.58
C ALA A 179 -3.58 5.18 0.97
N GLN A 180 -4.89 5.36 1.26
CA GLN A 180 -5.91 5.31 0.26
C GLN A 180 -5.14 5.85 -0.92
N VAL A 181 -4.95 5.01 -1.94
CA VAL A 181 -4.80 5.61 -3.25
C VAL A 181 -5.85 6.71 -3.21
N ASP A 182 -5.41 7.96 -3.31
CA ASP A 182 -6.27 9.14 -3.30
C ASP A 182 -7.11 9.14 -4.60
N ASP A 183 -7.64 7.97 -4.95
CA ASP A 183 -8.84 7.65 -5.68
C ASP A 183 -10.02 7.55 -4.66
N GLU A 184 -9.95 8.24 -3.51
CA GLU A 184 -11.08 9.12 -3.14
C GLU A 184 -11.12 10.35 -4.08
N GLY A 185 -10.26 10.40 -5.10
CA GLY A 185 -10.45 11.17 -6.31
C GLY A 185 -11.81 10.86 -6.90
N ASP A 186 -12.59 11.92 -7.09
CA ASP A 186 -13.83 11.91 -7.84
C ASP A 186 -13.72 10.97 -9.04
N TYR A 187 -14.75 10.14 -9.23
CA TYR A 187 -14.90 9.35 -10.44
C TYR A 187 -14.59 10.22 -11.65
N ARG A 188 -13.80 9.72 -12.61
CA ARG A 188 -13.45 10.50 -13.79
C ARG A 188 -14.71 11.08 -14.40
N GLU A 189 -14.75 12.40 -14.44
CA GLU A 189 -15.88 13.13 -14.97
C GLU A 189 -15.63 13.48 -16.42
N VAL A 190 -16.64 13.24 -17.23
CA VAL A 190 -16.63 13.58 -18.63
C VAL A 190 -17.66 14.68 -18.82
N GLU A 191 -17.18 15.87 -19.16
CA GLU A 191 -18.04 17.00 -19.44
C GLU A 191 -18.84 16.73 -20.73
N VAL A 192 -20.15 16.88 -20.63
CA VAL A 192 -21.08 16.75 -21.75
C VAL A 192 -22.08 17.90 -21.72
N THR A 193 -22.65 18.23 -22.87
CA THR A 193 -23.75 19.19 -22.92
C THR A 193 -25.01 18.61 -22.25
N ILE A 194 -25.92 19.48 -21.84
CA ILE A 194 -27.22 19.03 -21.28
C ILE A 194 -28.03 18.21 -22.29
N TYR A 195 -27.92 18.51 -23.59
CA TYR A 195 -28.61 17.79 -24.65
C TYR A 195 -28.08 16.36 -24.79
N GLU A 196 -26.76 16.19 -24.69
CA GLU A 196 -26.12 14.87 -24.72
C GLU A 196 -26.45 14.06 -23.47
N LEU A 197 -26.46 14.69 -22.29
CA LEU A 197 -26.86 14.01 -21.06
C LEU A 197 -28.33 13.55 -21.11
N GLN A 198 -29.23 14.38 -21.65
CA GLN A 198 -30.63 14.02 -21.86
C GLN A 198 -30.79 12.88 -22.87
N ARG A 199 -30.05 12.95 -23.97
CA ARG A 199 -30.01 11.89 -24.99
C ARG A 199 -29.50 10.58 -24.41
N PHE A 200 -28.43 10.62 -23.62
CA PHE A 200 -27.90 9.46 -22.91
C PHE A 200 -28.93 8.88 -21.92
N ALA A 201 -29.69 9.74 -21.22
CA ALA A 201 -30.73 9.29 -20.32
C ALA A 201 -31.87 8.55 -21.04
N SER A 202 -32.20 8.94 -22.28
CA SER A 202 -33.25 8.30 -23.09
C SER A 202 -32.78 7.10 -23.90
N GLU A 203 -31.62 7.19 -24.57
CA GLU A 203 -31.11 6.17 -25.48
C GLU A 203 -30.26 5.12 -24.75
N GLY A 204 -29.67 5.46 -23.60
CA GLY A 204 -28.82 4.57 -22.81
C GLY A 204 -27.41 4.36 -23.37
N GLU A 205 -27.08 4.99 -24.49
CA GLU A 205 -25.79 4.92 -25.16
C GLU A 205 -25.43 6.29 -25.73
N PHE A 206 -24.14 6.60 -25.76
CA PHE A 206 -23.61 7.86 -26.27
C PHE A 206 -22.20 7.64 -26.84
N THR A 207 -21.82 8.43 -27.86
CA THR A 207 -20.48 8.40 -28.45
C THR A 207 -19.76 9.68 -28.08
N LEU A 208 -18.64 9.52 -27.39
CA LEU A 208 -17.74 10.59 -27.01
C LEU A 208 -16.93 11.08 -28.21
N GLU A 209 -16.50 12.34 -28.14
CA GLU A 209 -15.50 12.89 -29.03
C GLU A 209 -14.16 12.12 -28.91
N GLU A 210 -13.42 12.02 -30.02
CA GLU A 210 -12.19 11.20 -30.10
C GLU A 210 -11.15 11.61 -29.06
N GLU A 211 -10.98 12.91 -28.80
CA GLU A 211 -10.03 13.42 -27.81
C GLU A 211 -10.32 12.85 -26.41
N THR A 212 -11.58 12.94 -25.98
CA THR A 212 -12.02 12.41 -24.69
C THR A 212 -11.95 10.89 -24.65
N ALA A 213 -12.36 10.22 -25.73
CA ALA A 213 -12.35 8.77 -25.84
C ALA A 213 -10.96 8.15 -25.72
N THR A 214 -9.92 8.82 -26.23
CA THR A 214 -8.53 8.30 -26.17
C THR A 214 -7.95 8.27 -24.75
N THR A 215 -8.53 9.03 -23.82
CA THR A 215 -8.10 9.04 -22.42
C THR A 215 -8.69 7.90 -21.59
N LEU A 216 -9.76 7.26 -22.09
CA LEU A 216 -10.52 6.24 -21.38
C LEU A 216 -10.01 4.83 -21.69
N THR A 217 -10.09 3.97 -20.69
CA THR A 217 -9.71 2.56 -20.78
C THR A 217 -10.94 1.66 -20.82
N LEU A 218 -10.85 0.52 -21.51
CA LEU A 218 -11.95 -0.43 -21.63
C LEU A 218 -12.49 -0.83 -20.25
N ASN A 219 -13.81 -0.83 -20.08
CA ASN A 219 -14.52 -1.11 -18.82
C ASN A 219 -14.32 -0.06 -17.73
N GLU A 220 -13.78 1.12 -18.05
CA GLU A 220 -13.70 2.23 -17.11
C GLU A 220 -15.09 2.81 -16.85
N TYR A 221 -15.41 3.01 -15.57
CA TYR A 221 -16.63 3.67 -15.13
C TYR A 221 -16.38 5.16 -14.94
N VAL A 222 -17.27 5.99 -15.48
CA VAL A 222 -17.15 7.45 -15.51
C VAL A 222 -18.47 8.12 -15.09
N LEU A 223 -18.39 9.39 -14.70
CA LEU A 223 -19.55 10.25 -14.48
C LEU A 223 -19.68 11.25 -15.63
N LEU A 224 -20.75 11.16 -16.41
CA LEU A 224 -21.10 12.19 -17.38
C LEU A 224 -21.64 13.39 -16.61
N ARG A 225 -20.98 14.54 -16.69
CA ARG A 225 -21.35 15.77 -15.98
C ARG A 225 -21.85 16.82 -16.98
N SER A 226 -23.06 17.33 -16.77
CA SER A 226 -23.55 18.49 -17.54
C SER A 226 -22.92 19.79 -17.06
N THR A 227 -22.94 20.80 -17.93
CA THR A 227 -22.58 22.19 -17.59
C THR A 227 -23.43 22.79 -16.45
N GLU A 228 -24.60 22.21 -16.17
CA GLU A 228 -25.48 22.60 -15.04
C GLU A 228 -25.18 21.82 -13.74
N GLY A 229 -24.17 20.94 -13.73
CA GLY A 229 -23.77 20.15 -12.58
C GLY A 229 -24.57 18.86 -12.35
N LYS A 230 -25.38 18.39 -13.31
CA LYS A 230 -26.05 17.08 -13.21
C LYS A 230 -25.10 15.97 -13.62
N THR A 231 -25.09 14.86 -12.89
CA THR A 231 -24.20 13.72 -13.16
C THR A 231 -24.97 12.43 -13.46
N MET A 232 -24.49 11.63 -14.42
CA MET A 232 -24.99 10.28 -14.66
C MET A 232 -23.85 9.27 -14.82
N PRO A 233 -23.95 8.07 -14.23
CA PRO A 233 -22.95 7.03 -14.44
C PRO A 233 -23.02 6.41 -15.83
N ALA A 234 -21.83 6.12 -16.37
CA ALA A 234 -21.65 5.38 -17.60
C ALA A 234 -20.45 4.45 -17.50
N ARG A 235 -20.39 3.46 -18.39
CA ARG A 235 -19.23 2.60 -18.60
C ARG A 235 -18.74 2.74 -20.03
N TYR A 236 -17.42 2.81 -20.21
CA TYR A 236 -16.78 2.86 -21.51
C TYR A 236 -16.59 1.46 -22.11
N TYR A 237 -17.07 1.26 -23.34
CA TYR A 237 -17.03 0.01 -24.09
C TYR A 237 -15.97 0.00 -25.20
N GLY A 238 -15.11 1.02 -25.28
CA GLY A 238 -14.14 1.21 -26.36
C GLY A 238 -14.73 1.97 -27.55
N GLU A 239 -13.85 2.39 -28.47
CA GLU A 239 -14.23 3.07 -29.72
C GLU A 239 -15.12 4.32 -29.52
N GLY A 240 -14.87 5.09 -28.46
CA GLY A 240 -15.67 6.28 -28.13
C GLY A 240 -17.02 6.00 -27.50
N ARG A 241 -17.40 4.73 -27.34
CA ARG A 241 -18.75 4.34 -26.93
C ARG A 241 -18.88 4.24 -25.41
N VAL A 242 -19.83 4.98 -24.84
CA VAL A 242 -20.24 4.87 -23.44
C VAL A 242 -21.68 4.40 -23.33
N CYS A 243 -21.95 3.49 -22.41
CA CYS A 243 -23.29 2.96 -22.17
C CYS A 243 -23.70 3.13 -20.72
N ARG A 244 -25.01 3.23 -20.50
CA ARG A 244 -25.62 3.21 -19.18
C ARG A 244 -25.38 1.87 -18.50
N LEU A 245 -25.28 1.92 -17.17
CA LEU A 245 -25.21 0.71 -16.34
C LEU A 245 -26.42 -0.19 -16.57
N LYS A 246 -26.16 -1.48 -16.82
CA LYS A 246 -27.16 -2.53 -17.06
C LYS A 246 -27.38 -3.31 -15.77
N ILE A 247 -28.01 -2.67 -14.80
CA ILE A 247 -28.32 -3.28 -13.50
C ILE A 247 -29.84 -3.40 -13.30
N PRO A 248 -30.32 -4.50 -12.70
CA PRO A 248 -31.72 -4.60 -12.28
C PRO A 248 -31.97 -3.76 -11.02
N ASP A 249 -33.23 -3.36 -10.80
CA ASP A 249 -33.64 -2.59 -9.61
C ASP A 249 -33.34 -3.33 -8.30
N TRP A 250 -33.36 -4.66 -8.35
CA TRP A 250 -33.00 -5.55 -7.26
C TRP A 250 -32.63 -6.93 -7.80
N ILE A 251 -31.85 -7.68 -7.02
CA ILE A 251 -31.63 -9.11 -7.21
C ILE A 251 -32.22 -9.89 -6.04
N LYS A 252 -32.70 -11.10 -6.32
CA LYS A 252 -33.20 -12.03 -5.31
C LYS A 252 -32.06 -12.84 -4.71
N ALA A 253 -31.99 -12.84 -3.39
CA ALA A 253 -31.23 -13.80 -2.61
C ALA A 253 -32.16 -14.90 -2.06
N PRO A 254 -31.58 -16.04 -1.61
CA PRO A 254 -32.35 -17.14 -1.01
C PRO A 254 -33.28 -16.65 0.10
N GLY A 255 -34.50 -17.20 0.14
CA GLY A 255 -35.52 -16.78 1.10
C GLY A 255 -36.31 -15.53 0.70
N GLY A 256 -36.20 -15.06 -0.55
CA GLY A 256 -36.97 -13.93 -1.07
C GLY A 256 -36.44 -12.55 -0.67
N ILE A 257 -35.20 -12.49 -0.16
CA ILE A 257 -34.55 -11.25 0.24
C ILE A 257 -34.18 -10.45 -1.02
N THR A 258 -34.58 -9.19 -1.08
CA THR A 258 -34.19 -8.29 -2.17
C THR A 258 -32.91 -7.56 -1.81
N ILE A 259 -31.91 -7.61 -2.70
CA ILE A 259 -30.65 -6.89 -2.57
C ILE A 259 -30.63 -5.79 -3.64
N ARG A 260 -30.30 -4.56 -3.20
CA ARG A 260 -30.15 -3.38 -4.06
C ARG A 260 -28.79 -2.75 -3.82
N SER A 261 -28.20 -2.19 -4.87
CA SER A 261 -27.05 -1.32 -4.73
C SER A 261 -27.45 -0.04 -3.97
N ARG A 262 -26.64 0.35 -2.97
CA ARG A 262 -26.92 1.50 -2.09
C ARG A 262 -26.11 2.75 -2.44
N ASN A 263 -25.06 2.58 -3.23
CA ASN A 263 -24.14 3.63 -3.65
C ASN A 263 -23.60 3.31 -5.05
N LEU A 264 -22.82 4.24 -5.60
CA LEU A 264 -22.33 4.17 -6.96
C LEU A 264 -21.34 3.01 -7.16
N GLU A 265 -20.48 2.76 -6.17
CA GLU A 265 -19.50 1.66 -6.18
C GLU A 265 -20.21 0.31 -6.32
N GLN A 266 -21.31 0.12 -5.60
CA GLN A 266 -22.11 -1.09 -5.68
C GLN A 266 -22.87 -1.19 -7.01
N GLN A 267 -23.28 -0.07 -7.61
CA GLN A 267 -23.87 -0.07 -8.95
C GLN A 267 -22.85 -0.52 -10.00
N PHE A 268 -21.63 0.02 -9.97
CA PHE A 268 -20.55 -0.38 -10.87
C PHE A 268 -20.18 -1.85 -10.70
N PHE A 269 -20.06 -2.29 -9.45
CA PHE A 269 -19.72 -3.67 -9.18
C PHE A 269 -20.80 -4.64 -9.67
N MET A 270 -22.07 -4.28 -9.49
CA MET A 270 -23.20 -5.07 -9.94
C MET A 270 -23.32 -5.08 -11.48
N ASP A 271 -23.05 -3.96 -12.15
CA ASP A 271 -22.96 -3.88 -13.61
C ASP A 271 -21.88 -4.83 -14.14
N ALA A 272 -20.67 -4.78 -13.56
CA ALA A 272 -19.57 -5.65 -13.95
C ALA A 272 -19.87 -7.15 -13.73
N LEU A 273 -20.56 -7.49 -12.62
CA LEU A 273 -20.89 -8.87 -12.28
C LEU A 273 -22.00 -9.49 -13.14
N LEU A 274 -22.85 -8.65 -13.74
CA LEU A 274 -24.00 -9.08 -14.55
C LEU A 274 -23.74 -8.93 -16.06
N ASP A 275 -22.54 -8.51 -16.46
CA ASP A 275 -22.13 -8.38 -17.85
C ASP A 275 -21.24 -9.55 -18.29
N ASP A 276 -21.82 -10.43 -19.10
CA ASP A 276 -21.16 -11.60 -19.69
C ASP A 276 -19.95 -11.30 -20.57
N SER A 277 -19.76 -10.05 -21.02
CA SER A 277 -18.55 -9.65 -21.74
C SER A 277 -17.32 -9.59 -20.84
N ILE A 278 -17.50 -9.56 -19.51
CA ILE A 278 -16.40 -9.57 -18.53
C ILE A 278 -16.20 -10.97 -17.97
N THR A 279 -15.08 -11.61 -18.34
CA THR A 279 -14.77 -12.97 -17.89
C THR A 279 -14.18 -13.05 -16.48
N LEU A 280 -13.62 -11.95 -15.98
CA LEU A 280 -12.98 -11.89 -14.66
C LEU A 280 -13.22 -10.53 -14.01
N VAL A 281 -13.86 -10.55 -12.84
CA VAL A 281 -14.06 -9.36 -12.02
C VAL A 281 -13.23 -9.49 -10.75
N THR A 282 -12.27 -8.58 -10.57
CA THR A 282 -11.54 -8.42 -9.31
C THR A 282 -12.05 -7.21 -8.56
N CYS A 283 -12.49 -7.39 -7.31
CA CYS A 283 -13.03 -6.31 -6.49
C CYS A 283 -12.22 -6.13 -5.21
N PHE A 284 -11.84 -4.88 -4.93
CA PHE A 284 -11.21 -4.46 -3.69
C PHE A 284 -12.07 -3.39 -3.01
N GLY A 285 -11.99 -3.28 -1.68
CA GLY A 285 -12.67 -2.23 -0.94
C GLY A 285 -12.71 -2.51 0.56
N LYS A 286 -13.08 -1.51 1.35
CA LYS A 286 -13.16 -1.59 2.83
C LYS A 286 -14.00 -2.79 3.30
N ALA A 287 -13.70 -3.33 4.48
CA ALA A 287 -14.50 -4.41 5.05
C ALA A 287 -15.95 -3.93 5.26
N GLY A 288 -16.94 -4.82 5.06
CA GLY A 288 -18.36 -4.47 5.21
C GLY A 288 -19.02 -3.76 4.03
N THR A 289 -18.31 -3.49 2.92
CA THR A 289 -18.89 -2.80 1.74
C THR A 289 -19.80 -3.66 0.85
N GLY A 290 -20.09 -4.90 1.27
CA GLY A 290 -21.02 -5.78 0.54
C GLY A 290 -20.44 -6.54 -0.65
N LYS A 291 -19.11 -6.54 -0.86
CA LYS A 291 -18.46 -7.25 -1.99
C LYS A 291 -18.91 -8.71 -2.11
N THR A 292 -18.67 -9.51 -1.08
CA THR A 292 -19.04 -10.93 -1.08
C THR A 292 -20.56 -11.13 -1.20
N LEU A 293 -21.35 -10.27 -0.56
CA LEU A 293 -22.81 -10.34 -0.63
C LEU A 293 -23.32 -10.10 -2.06
N LEU A 294 -22.84 -9.05 -2.73
CA LEU A 294 -23.22 -8.73 -4.11
C LEU A 294 -22.71 -9.76 -5.10
N SER A 295 -21.47 -10.26 -4.95
CA SER A 295 -20.95 -11.34 -5.81
C SER A 295 -21.81 -12.60 -5.72
N ILE A 296 -22.12 -13.05 -4.50
CA ILE A 296 -22.97 -14.23 -4.31
C ILE A 296 -24.39 -13.96 -4.80
N GLY A 297 -24.96 -12.78 -4.49
CA GLY A 297 -26.29 -12.40 -4.95
C GLY A 297 -26.40 -12.38 -6.48
N CYS A 298 -25.43 -11.78 -7.18
CA CYS A 298 -25.43 -11.73 -8.64
C CYS A 298 -25.19 -13.11 -9.27
N ALA A 299 -24.35 -13.93 -8.65
CA ALA A 299 -24.15 -15.31 -9.09
C ALA A 299 -25.44 -16.13 -8.97
N LEU A 300 -26.11 -16.06 -7.81
CA LEU A 300 -27.39 -16.76 -7.59
C LEU A 300 -28.51 -16.23 -8.49
N HIS A 301 -28.53 -14.93 -8.76
CA HIS A 301 -29.46 -14.34 -9.72
C HIS A 301 -29.28 -14.94 -11.11
N GLN A 302 -28.05 -15.12 -11.58
CA GLN A 302 -27.77 -15.67 -12.90
C GLN A 302 -27.98 -17.19 -13.01
N THR A 303 -28.17 -17.90 -11.89
CA THR A 303 -28.44 -19.36 -11.84
C THR A 303 -29.87 -19.74 -11.47
N HIS A 304 -30.67 -18.82 -10.91
CA HIS A 304 -32.02 -19.12 -10.44
C HIS A 304 -33.14 -18.29 -11.09
N ASP A 305 -32.79 -17.31 -11.92
CA ASP A 305 -33.79 -16.53 -12.66
C ASP A 305 -34.41 -17.36 -13.81
N ASP A 306 -35.58 -16.97 -14.30
CA ASP A 306 -36.33 -17.71 -15.33
C ASP A 306 -35.55 -17.83 -16.65
N HIS A 307 -34.52 -16.99 -16.83
CA HIS A 307 -33.57 -17.00 -17.95
C HIS A 307 -32.14 -17.34 -17.48
N SER A 308 -32.01 -18.30 -16.57
CA SER A 308 -30.72 -18.73 -16.00
C SER A 308 -29.71 -19.06 -17.10
N ARG A 309 -28.54 -18.39 -17.06
CA ARG A 309 -27.45 -18.60 -18.03
C ARG A 309 -26.47 -19.68 -17.59
N TYR A 310 -26.45 -19.97 -16.28
CA TYR A 310 -25.50 -20.90 -15.67
C TYR A 310 -26.24 -21.94 -14.85
N ASP A 311 -25.74 -23.17 -14.87
CA ASP A 311 -26.34 -24.31 -14.15
C ASP A 311 -25.95 -24.36 -12.66
N GLY A 312 -24.93 -23.60 -12.24
CA GLY A 312 -24.47 -23.63 -10.85
C GLY A 312 -23.42 -22.59 -10.50
N VAL A 313 -23.21 -22.41 -9.19
CA VAL A 313 -22.21 -21.52 -8.60
C VAL A 313 -21.21 -22.35 -7.80
N SER A 314 -19.92 -22.07 -7.98
CA SER A 314 -18.86 -22.59 -7.11
C SER A 314 -18.25 -21.46 -6.29
N ILE A 315 -18.22 -21.62 -4.97
CA ILE A 315 -17.61 -20.65 -4.05
C ILE A 315 -16.39 -21.33 -3.43
N SER A 316 -15.21 -20.83 -3.76
CA SER A 316 -13.97 -21.24 -3.12
C SER A 316 -13.50 -20.15 -2.16
N ARG A 317 -13.13 -20.56 -0.94
CA ARG A 317 -12.41 -19.71 0.00
C ARG A 317 -10.99 -20.25 0.09
N PRO A 318 -9.94 -19.43 -0.07
CA PRO A 318 -8.59 -19.90 0.16
C PRO A 318 -8.50 -20.40 1.60
N VAL A 319 -7.96 -21.60 1.78
CA VAL A 319 -7.63 -22.14 3.11
C VAL A 319 -6.47 -21.31 3.63
N MET A 320 -6.79 -20.27 4.40
CA MET A 320 -5.78 -19.54 5.16
C MET A 320 -5.55 -20.36 6.43
N ALA A 321 -4.35 -20.92 6.58
CA ALA A 321 -3.93 -21.59 7.81
C ALA A 321 -3.92 -20.55 8.95
N LEU A 322 -4.97 -20.58 9.77
CA LEU A 322 -5.03 -19.85 11.03
C LEU A 322 -4.28 -20.68 12.07
N GLY A 323 -2.94 -20.57 12.08
CA GLY A 323 -2.07 -21.18 13.09
C GLY A 323 -1.25 -22.38 12.60
N LYS A 324 -0.29 -22.82 13.43
CA LYS A 324 0.54 -24.00 13.17
C LYS A 324 -0.36 -25.21 12.93
N ASP A 325 -0.14 -25.90 11.82
CA ASP A 325 -0.73 -27.20 11.51
C ASP A 325 -0.69 -28.10 12.75
N ILE A 326 -1.86 -28.46 13.26
CA ILE A 326 -2.00 -29.52 14.25
C ILE A 326 -2.24 -30.81 13.48
N GLY A 327 -1.16 -31.58 13.28
CA GLY A 327 -1.20 -33.03 13.09
C GLY A 327 -1.65 -33.53 11.71
N PHE A 328 -0.92 -34.52 11.22
CA PHE A 328 -1.24 -35.36 10.06
C PHE A 328 -2.48 -36.22 10.32
#